data_AF-A0A428WRF8-F1
#
_entry.id   AF-A0A428WRF8-F1
#
_cell.length_a   1.000
_cell.length_b   1.000
_cell.length_c   1.000
_cell.angle_alpha   90.00
_cell.angle_beta   90.00
_cell.angle_gamma   90.00
#
_symmetry.space_group_name_H-M   'P 1'
#
loop_
_entity.id
_entity.type
_entity.pdbx_description
1 polymer ?
#
loop_
_entity_poly.entity_id
_entity_poly.type
_entity_poly.pdbx_seq_one_letter_code
_entity_poly.pdbx_strand_id
1 'polypeptide(L)'
;MSRQSLSKAHEKITELSWEPTFATPAKKFGTDYKFDKSPKKDPLKQILRSYFPMEEEKDNRVFGAMDGAIRGNMFRQVQERWMEWQKLFLSIIPFPEISAARAMPLAIDAVPNPQIHNGLAVQMIDEVRHSTIQMNLKRLYMNHYIDPAGFDITEKAFANSYCGTIGRQFGEGFITGDAITAANVYLTLVAETAFTNTLFVAMPSEAAANGDYLLPTVFHSVQSDESRHISNGYSILLMALADEDNRQLLERDLRYAWWN
;
A
#
# COMPACT_ATOMS: atom_id res chain seq x y z
N MET A 1 24.09 -10.37 -23.63
CA MET A 1 23.65 -8.97 -23.66
C MET A 1 24.01 -8.33 -22.32
N SER A 2 24.80 -7.25 -22.28
CA SER A 2 25.10 -6.58 -21.00
C SER A 2 23.81 -6.00 -20.42
N ARG A 3 23.58 -6.16 -19.11
CA ARG A 3 22.45 -5.53 -18.42
C ARG A 3 22.61 -4.00 -18.57
N GLN A 4 21.62 -3.34 -19.18
CA GLN A 4 21.54 -1.88 -19.17
C GLN A 4 21.53 -1.38 -17.72
N SER A 5 22.22 -0.28 -17.44
CA SER A 5 22.22 0.35 -16.11
C SER A 5 20.81 0.80 -15.73
N LEU A 6 20.35 0.44 -14.52
CA LEU A 6 19.05 0.84 -13.98
C LEU A 6 18.91 2.36 -13.96
N SER A 7 19.96 3.08 -13.53
CA SER A 7 19.98 4.55 -13.53
C SER A 7 19.77 5.13 -14.93
N LYS A 8 20.42 4.56 -15.95
CA LYS A 8 20.25 5.03 -17.33
C LYS A 8 18.85 4.74 -17.88
N ALA A 9 18.23 3.62 -17.46
CA ALA A 9 16.86 3.31 -17.84
C ALA A 9 15.85 4.23 -17.13
N HIS A 10 16.09 4.55 -15.85
CA HIS A 10 15.26 5.47 -15.07
C HIS A 10 15.32 6.90 -15.59
N GLU A 11 16.50 7.38 -15.99
CA GLU A 11 16.68 8.70 -16.63
C GLU A 11 15.80 8.86 -17.88
N LYS A 12 15.50 7.77 -18.60
CA LYS A 12 14.63 7.83 -19.79
C LYS A 12 13.15 8.06 -19.46
N ILE A 13 12.71 7.87 -18.23
CA ILE A 13 11.30 8.10 -17.85
C ILE A 13 10.91 9.55 -18.10
N THR A 14 11.83 10.50 -17.88
CA THR A 14 11.57 11.92 -18.15
C THR A 14 11.39 12.22 -19.64
N GLU A 15 11.97 11.41 -20.53
CA GLU A 15 11.81 11.54 -21.99
C GLU A 15 10.39 11.15 -22.47
N LEU A 16 9.63 10.44 -21.63
CA LEU A 16 8.25 10.03 -21.94
C LEU A 16 7.20 11.09 -21.59
N SER A 17 7.61 12.17 -20.91
CA SER A 17 6.74 13.28 -20.54
C SER A 17 6.77 14.38 -21.60
N TRP A 18 5.64 15.02 -21.88
CA TRP A 18 5.55 16.17 -22.78
C TRP A 18 4.50 17.17 -22.29
N GLU A 19 4.67 18.44 -22.64
CA GLU A 19 3.65 19.47 -22.42
C GLU A 19 2.70 19.51 -23.62
N PRO A 20 1.39 19.25 -23.44
CA PRO A 20 0.43 19.28 -24.53
C PRO A 20 0.29 20.67 -25.15
N THR A 21 0.33 20.76 -26.48
CA THR A 21 0.21 22.04 -27.23
C THR A 21 -1.14 22.26 -27.89
N PHE A 22 -1.95 21.20 -28.02
CA PHE A 22 -3.21 21.19 -28.77
C PHE A 22 -4.46 21.04 -27.88
N ALA A 23 -4.28 20.78 -26.59
CA ALA A 23 -5.37 20.67 -25.61
C ALA A 23 -4.87 21.02 -24.21
N THR A 24 -5.73 21.64 -23.40
CA THR A 24 -5.47 21.83 -21.97
C THR A 24 -5.65 20.49 -21.25
N PRO A 25 -4.66 20.00 -20.48
CA PRO A 25 -4.82 18.79 -19.68
C PRO A 25 -6.02 18.89 -18.75
N ALA A 26 -6.83 17.83 -18.67
CA ALA A 26 -7.94 17.77 -17.74
C ALA A 26 -7.41 17.57 -16.31
N LYS A 27 -7.70 18.50 -15.40
CA LYS A 27 -7.45 18.32 -13.96
C LYS A 27 -8.59 17.50 -13.37
N LYS A 28 -8.40 16.18 -13.24
CA LYS A 28 -9.46 15.29 -12.71
C LYS A 28 -9.55 15.35 -11.20
N PHE A 29 -8.40 15.41 -10.53
CA PHE A 29 -8.30 15.51 -9.08
C PHE A 29 -7.60 16.83 -8.71
N GLY A 30 -8.24 17.61 -7.84
CA GLY A 30 -7.72 18.90 -7.40
C GLY A 30 -6.72 18.76 -6.26
N THR A 31 -5.81 19.72 -6.17
CA THR A 31 -5.04 19.94 -4.95
C THR A 31 -4.83 21.43 -4.68
N ASP A 32 -4.83 21.81 -3.40
CA ASP A 32 -4.46 23.14 -2.91
C ASP A 32 -2.93 23.29 -2.77
N TYR A 33 -2.19 22.18 -2.85
CA TYR A 33 -0.72 22.18 -2.77
C TYR A 33 -0.08 22.79 -4.02
N LYS A 34 0.98 23.57 -3.81
CA LYS A 34 1.81 24.16 -4.86
C LYS A 34 3.13 23.40 -5.00
N PHE A 35 3.62 23.26 -6.23
CA PHE A 35 4.85 22.54 -6.52
C PHE A 35 5.84 23.36 -7.38
N ASP A 36 5.67 24.68 -7.43
CA ASP A 36 6.40 25.57 -8.33
C ASP A 36 7.92 25.59 -8.06
N LYS A 37 8.31 25.41 -6.79
CA LYS A 37 9.71 25.40 -6.33
C LYS A 37 10.29 23.99 -6.16
N SER A 38 9.55 22.95 -6.53
CA SER A 38 9.90 21.57 -6.22
C SER A 38 11.14 21.05 -6.97
N PRO A 39 12.04 20.30 -6.30
CA PRO A 39 13.10 19.58 -6.98
C PRO A 39 12.52 18.38 -7.75
N LYS A 40 12.87 18.25 -9.04
CA LYS A 40 12.35 17.19 -9.93
C LYS A 40 13.16 15.89 -9.91
N LYS A 41 13.67 15.46 -8.75
CA LYS A 41 14.48 14.22 -8.63
C LYS A 41 13.74 13.16 -7.82
N ASP A 42 13.67 11.95 -8.35
CA ASP A 42 13.24 10.75 -7.62
C ASP A 42 14.44 10.06 -6.92
N PRO A 43 14.39 9.86 -5.59
CA PRO A 43 15.47 9.24 -4.82
C PRO A 43 15.63 7.72 -5.01
N LEU A 44 14.58 6.96 -5.35
CA LEU A 44 14.61 5.49 -5.36
C LEU A 44 14.88 4.86 -6.72
N LYS A 45 14.68 5.61 -7.81
CA LYS A 45 14.98 5.18 -9.19
C LYS A 45 14.35 3.85 -9.59
N GLN A 46 13.04 3.72 -9.40
CA GLN A 46 12.33 2.48 -9.69
C GLN A 46 12.09 2.30 -11.19
N ILE A 47 12.22 1.08 -11.72
CA ILE A 47 11.84 0.74 -13.09
C ILE A 47 11.09 -0.59 -13.14
N LEU A 48 10.05 -0.68 -13.98
CA LEU A 48 9.20 -1.88 -14.10
C LEU A 48 9.97 -3.15 -14.45
N ARG A 49 11.07 -3.04 -15.20
CA ARG A 49 11.88 -4.20 -15.61
C ARG A 49 12.49 -4.96 -14.44
N SER A 50 12.88 -4.27 -13.37
CA SER A 50 13.40 -4.92 -12.14
C SER A 50 12.29 -5.32 -11.18
N TYR A 51 11.12 -4.69 -11.31
CA TYR A 51 9.97 -4.89 -10.43
C TYR A 51 9.38 -6.30 -10.56
N PHE A 52 8.91 -6.70 -11.75
CA PHE A 52 8.18 -7.97 -11.90
C PHE A 52 8.97 -9.21 -11.47
N PRO A 53 10.26 -9.40 -11.84
CA PRO A 53 11.01 -10.56 -11.37
C PRO A 53 11.23 -10.57 -9.85
N MET A 54 11.28 -9.39 -9.21
CA MET A 54 11.41 -9.28 -7.77
C MET A 54 10.11 -9.69 -7.07
N GLU A 55 8.96 -9.22 -7.55
CA GLU A 55 7.65 -9.60 -6.99
C GLU A 55 7.30 -11.06 -7.28
N GLU A 56 7.65 -11.58 -8.45
CA GLU A 56 7.48 -13.00 -8.79
C GLU A 56 8.22 -13.93 -7.82
N GLU A 57 9.46 -13.61 -7.48
CA GLU A 57 10.25 -14.40 -6.50
C GLU A 57 9.60 -14.38 -5.11
N LYS A 58 9.07 -13.23 -4.68
CA LYS A 58 8.36 -13.11 -3.40
C LYS A 58 7.10 -13.97 -3.39
N ASP A 59 6.28 -13.88 -4.43
CA ASP A 59 5.03 -14.63 -4.55
C ASP A 59 5.29 -16.14 -4.59
N ASN A 60 6.28 -16.59 -5.36
CA ASN A 60 6.67 -18.01 -5.41
C ASN A 60 6.99 -18.57 -4.02
N ARG A 61 7.67 -17.80 -3.17
CA ARG A 61 7.97 -18.19 -1.79
C ARG A 61 6.72 -18.24 -0.91
N VAL A 62 5.84 -17.24 -1.04
CA VAL A 62 4.59 -17.20 -0.28
C VAL A 62 3.70 -18.38 -0.63
N PHE A 63 3.49 -18.64 -1.93
CA PHE A 63 2.67 -19.78 -2.37
C PHE A 63 3.30 -21.13 -2.02
N GLY A 64 4.63 -21.25 -2.05
CA GLY A 64 5.32 -22.44 -1.56
C GLY A 64 5.11 -22.70 -0.07
N ALA A 65 5.12 -21.65 0.75
CA ALA A 65 4.83 -21.76 2.18
C ALA A 65 3.37 -22.14 2.45
N MET A 66 2.43 -21.63 1.67
CA MET A 66 1.01 -22.02 1.74
C MET A 66 0.82 -23.52 1.50
N ASP A 67 1.44 -24.09 0.47
CA ASP A 67 1.43 -25.54 0.20
C ASP A 67 2.08 -26.33 1.36
N GLY A 68 3.19 -25.84 1.90
CA GLY A 68 3.84 -26.39 3.08
C GLY A 68 2.90 -26.46 4.30
N ALA A 69 2.16 -25.39 4.57
CA ALA A 69 1.26 -25.32 5.73
C ALA A 69 0.05 -26.26 5.63
N ILE A 70 -0.48 -26.45 4.42
CA ILE A 70 -1.54 -27.43 4.16
C ILE A 70 -1.02 -28.84 4.45
N ARG A 71 0.15 -29.21 3.90
CA ARG A 71 0.75 -30.53 4.15
C ARG A 71 1.14 -30.75 5.62
N GLY A 72 1.59 -29.69 6.28
CA GLY A 72 1.98 -29.71 7.70
C GLY A 72 0.81 -29.71 8.68
N ASN A 73 -0.43 -29.61 8.20
CA ASN A 73 -1.64 -29.51 9.01
C ASN A 73 -1.56 -28.40 10.07
N MET A 74 -0.96 -27.26 9.70
CA MET A 74 -0.62 -26.18 10.64
C MET A 74 -1.88 -25.48 11.20
N PHE A 75 -2.99 -25.51 10.44
CA PHE A 75 -4.28 -24.97 10.85
C PHE A 75 -4.92 -25.69 12.05
N ARG A 76 -4.46 -26.90 12.39
CA ARG A 76 -4.90 -27.62 13.60
C ARG A 76 -4.03 -27.32 14.83
N GLN A 77 -2.93 -26.61 14.64
CA GLN A 77 -1.92 -26.32 15.67
C GLN A 77 -1.94 -24.86 16.12
N VAL A 78 -2.59 -24.00 15.34
CA VAL A 78 -2.76 -22.57 15.65
C VAL A 78 -3.69 -22.37 16.85
N GLN A 79 -3.40 -21.34 17.64
CA GLN A 79 -4.21 -20.96 18.78
C GLN A 79 -5.58 -20.42 18.33
N GLU A 80 -6.67 -20.93 18.93
CA GLU A 80 -8.02 -20.65 18.47
C GLU A 80 -8.43 -19.16 18.61
N ARG A 81 -8.09 -18.51 19.72
CA ARG A 81 -8.37 -17.06 19.94
C ARG A 81 -7.64 -16.18 18.93
N TRP A 82 -6.42 -16.57 18.51
CA TRP A 82 -5.70 -15.90 17.45
C TRP A 82 -6.48 -15.97 16.14
N MET A 83 -6.99 -17.14 15.78
CA MET A 83 -7.79 -17.30 14.57
C MET A 83 -9.12 -16.54 14.63
N GLU A 84 -9.76 -16.46 15.79
CA GLU A 84 -10.93 -15.59 15.99
C GLU A 84 -10.60 -14.11 15.79
N TRP A 85 -9.42 -13.67 16.25
CA TRP A 85 -8.92 -12.32 15.95
C TRP A 85 -8.65 -12.12 14.46
N GLN A 86 -8.12 -13.13 13.76
CA GLN A 86 -7.86 -13.05 12.32
C GLN A 86 -9.11 -12.89 11.47
N LYS A 87 -10.26 -13.42 11.92
CA LYS A 87 -11.55 -13.17 11.25
C LYS A 87 -11.85 -11.68 11.19
N LEU A 88 -11.48 -10.92 12.22
CA LEU A 88 -11.65 -9.48 12.23
C LEU A 88 -10.57 -8.76 11.42
N PHE A 89 -9.31 -9.06 11.70
CA PHE A 89 -8.17 -8.38 11.07
C PHE A 89 -8.18 -8.52 9.55
N LEU A 90 -8.28 -9.75 9.04
CA LEU A 90 -8.32 -10.03 7.61
C LEU A 90 -9.66 -9.67 6.95
N SER A 91 -10.67 -9.29 7.74
CA SER A 91 -11.89 -8.69 7.20
C SER A 91 -11.73 -7.21 6.86
N ILE A 92 -10.75 -6.54 7.48
CA ILE A 92 -10.51 -5.11 7.33
C ILE A 92 -9.37 -4.87 6.35
N ILE A 93 -8.16 -5.37 6.63
CA ILE A 93 -6.91 -4.94 5.98
C ILE A 93 -6.93 -4.98 4.44
N PRO A 94 -7.51 -5.99 3.76
CA PRO A 94 -7.54 -5.98 2.29
C PRO A 94 -8.25 -4.76 1.67
N PHE A 95 -9.18 -4.12 2.39
CA PHE A 95 -9.90 -2.94 1.89
C PHE A 95 -9.02 -1.67 1.85
N PRO A 96 -8.31 -1.30 2.93
CA PRO A 96 -7.29 -0.27 2.87
C PRO A 96 -6.27 -0.49 1.74
N GLU A 97 -5.79 -1.71 1.51
CA GLU A 97 -4.85 -1.97 0.41
C GLU A 97 -5.46 -1.61 -0.95
N ILE A 98 -6.65 -2.13 -1.29
CA ILE A 98 -7.26 -1.79 -2.59
C ILE A 98 -7.65 -0.31 -2.68
N SER A 99 -7.89 0.35 -1.54
CA SER A 99 -8.12 1.79 -1.49
C SER A 99 -6.83 2.58 -1.73
N ALA A 100 -5.69 2.12 -1.21
CA ALA A 100 -4.37 2.67 -1.49
C ALA A 100 -4.01 2.52 -2.98
N ALA A 101 -4.32 1.38 -3.59
CA ALA A 101 -4.19 1.20 -5.04
C ALA A 101 -4.97 2.27 -5.82
N ARG A 102 -6.19 2.55 -5.38
CA ARG A 102 -7.06 3.58 -5.99
C ARG A 102 -6.61 4.99 -5.68
N ALA A 103 -5.83 5.22 -4.64
CA ALA A 103 -5.30 6.53 -4.26
C ALA A 103 -4.15 6.97 -5.17
N MET A 104 -3.33 6.04 -5.68
CA MET A 104 -2.16 6.38 -6.49
C MET A 104 -2.50 7.24 -7.73
N PRO A 105 -3.55 6.94 -8.52
CA PRO A 105 -3.96 7.81 -9.61
C PRO A 105 -4.41 9.23 -9.20
N LEU A 106 -4.88 9.43 -7.96
CA LEU A 106 -5.24 10.77 -7.48
C LEU A 106 -3.99 11.65 -7.38
N ALA A 107 -2.89 11.10 -6.85
CA ALA A 107 -1.63 11.81 -6.70
C ALA A 107 -0.90 12.06 -8.02
N ILE A 108 -1.03 11.16 -9.01
CA ILE A 108 -0.36 11.31 -10.32
C ILE A 108 -0.73 12.65 -10.99
N ASP A 109 -2.01 13.01 -11.02
CA ASP A 109 -2.45 14.27 -11.64
C ASP A 109 -1.95 15.53 -10.89
N ALA A 110 -1.73 15.42 -9.57
CA ALA A 110 -1.35 16.52 -8.70
C ALA A 110 0.17 16.77 -8.65
N VAL A 111 0.97 15.72 -8.75
CA VAL A 111 2.45 15.79 -8.58
C VAL A 111 3.12 16.04 -9.93
N PRO A 112 3.82 17.17 -10.16
CA PRO A 112 4.41 17.46 -11.48
C PRO A 112 5.79 16.80 -11.67
N ASN A 113 5.89 15.47 -11.51
CA ASN A 113 7.14 14.74 -11.67
C ASN A 113 6.92 13.33 -12.27
N PRO A 114 7.32 13.09 -13.54
CA PRO A 114 7.08 11.82 -14.23
C PRO A 114 7.84 10.63 -13.62
N GLN A 115 8.95 10.88 -12.92
CA GLN A 115 9.67 9.80 -12.22
C GLN A 115 8.86 9.31 -11.01
N ILE A 116 8.23 10.24 -10.28
CA ILE A 116 7.33 9.90 -9.17
C ILE A 116 6.05 9.23 -9.68
N HIS A 117 5.53 9.64 -10.84
CA HIS A 117 4.40 8.93 -11.47
C HIS A 117 4.67 7.45 -11.69
N ASN A 118 5.89 7.10 -12.12
CA ASN A 118 6.29 5.72 -12.25
C ASN A 118 6.36 5.00 -10.89
N GLY A 119 6.87 5.66 -9.84
CA GLY A 119 6.86 5.11 -8.47
C GLY A 119 5.45 4.87 -7.92
N LEU A 120 4.52 5.81 -8.15
CA LEU A 120 3.11 5.68 -7.78
C LEU A 120 2.40 4.57 -8.58
N ALA A 121 2.75 4.40 -9.86
CA ALA A 121 2.22 3.30 -10.66
C ALA A 121 2.72 1.93 -10.16
N VAL A 122 3.97 1.84 -9.70
CA VAL A 122 4.50 0.63 -9.06
C VAL A 122 3.78 0.36 -7.74
N GLN A 123 3.62 1.38 -6.89
CA GLN A 123 2.86 1.26 -5.65
C GLN A 123 1.43 0.78 -5.91
N MET A 124 0.75 1.31 -6.92
CA MET A 124 -0.59 0.82 -7.31
C MET A 124 -0.62 -0.70 -7.56
N ILE A 125 0.42 -1.24 -8.20
CA ILE A 125 0.51 -2.68 -8.46
C ILE A 125 0.80 -3.45 -7.16
N ASP A 126 1.68 -2.91 -6.30
CA ASP A 126 1.94 -3.46 -4.96
C ASP A 126 0.64 -3.56 -4.16
N GLU A 127 -0.19 -2.53 -4.14
CA GLU A 127 -1.42 -2.55 -3.35
C GLU A 127 -2.50 -3.52 -3.89
N VAL A 128 -2.53 -3.73 -5.22
CA VAL A 128 -3.33 -4.81 -5.82
C VAL A 128 -2.79 -6.17 -5.40
N ARG A 129 -1.45 -6.33 -5.35
CA ARG A 129 -0.81 -7.54 -4.83
C ARG A 129 -1.15 -7.74 -3.34
N HIS A 130 -1.06 -6.71 -2.51
CA HIS A 130 -1.35 -6.76 -1.07
C HIS A 130 -2.78 -7.22 -0.79
N SER A 131 -3.77 -6.55 -1.41
CA SER A 131 -5.18 -6.94 -1.27
C SER A 131 -5.42 -8.39 -1.69
N THR A 132 -4.88 -8.81 -2.84
CA THR A 132 -5.12 -10.16 -3.37
C THR A 132 -4.43 -11.26 -2.56
N ILE A 133 -3.19 -11.06 -2.12
CA ILE A 133 -2.44 -12.07 -1.35
C ILE A 133 -3.03 -12.25 0.05
N GLN A 134 -3.48 -11.17 0.69
CA GLN A 134 -4.17 -11.20 1.98
C GLN A 134 -5.57 -11.83 1.88
N MET A 135 -6.32 -11.54 0.81
CA MET A 135 -7.58 -12.25 0.54
C MET A 135 -7.38 -13.74 0.29
N ASN A 136 -6.28 -14.13 -0.36
CA ASN A 136 -5.96 -15.54 -0.55
C ASN A 136 -5.55 -16.23 0.77
N LEU A 137 -4.80 -15.56 1.64
CA LEU A 137 -4.51 -16.05 3.00
C LEU A 137 -5.81 -16.34 3.76
N LYS A 138 -6.73 -15.38 3.74
CA LYS A 138 -8.06 -15.53 4.35
C LYS A 138 -8.83 -16.73 3.78
N ARG A 139 -8.80 -16.91 2.46
CA ARG A 139 -9.42 -18.07 1.79
C ARG A 139 -8.84 -19.39 2.29
N LEU A 140 -7.52 -19.46 2.53
CA LEU A 140 -6.90 -20.65 3.11
C LEU A 140 -7.37 -20.89 4.55
N TYR A 141 -7.49 -19.84 5.36
CA TYR A 141 -8.02 -19.96 6.72
C TYR A 141 -9.45 -20.50 6.70
N MET A 142 -10.31 -19.94 5.85
CA MET A 142 -11.66 -20.43 5.64
C MET A 142 -11.72 -21.91 5.21
N ASN A 143 -10.78 -22.39 4.40
CA ASN A 143 -10.83 -23.76 3.88
C ASN A 143 -10.25 -24.81 4.83
N HIS A 144 -9.34 -24.42 5.74
CA HIS A 144 -8.52 -25.37 6.49
C HIS A 144 -8.57 -25.21 8.00
N TYR A 145 -8.99 -24.05 8.52
CA TYR A 145 -9.20 -23.86 9.95
C TYR A 145 -10.49 -24.56 10.41
N ILE A 146 -10.54 -24.92 11.70
CA ILE A 146 -11.63 -25.73 12.27
C ILE A 146 -12.97 -25.01 12.28
N ASP A 147 -12.94 -23.67 12.40
CA ASP A 147 -14.12 -22.82 12.41
C ASP A 147 -14.05 -21.76 11.29
N PRO A 148 -14.60 -22.08 10.10
CA PRO A 148 -14.55 -21.16 8.96
C PRO A 148 -15.51 -19.98 9.07
N ALA A 149 -16.49 -20.05 9.98
CA ALA A 149 -17.54 -19.03 10.09
C ALA A 149 -16.93 -17.69 10.50
N GLY A 150 -17.24 -16.64 9.74
CA GLY A 150 -16.66 -15.30 9.91
C GLY A 150 -15.70 -14.94 8.78
N PHE A 151 -14.86 -15.89 8.32
CA PHE A 151 -14.00 -15.65 7.16
C PHE A 151 -14.81 -15.55 5.85
N ASP A 152 -15.90 -16.31 5.77
CA ASP A 152 -16.83 -16.41 4.64
C ASP A 152 -17.71 -15.17 4.43
N ILE A 153 -17.93 -14.37 5.48
CA ILE A 153 -18.82 -13.21 5.44
C ILE A 153 -18.08 -11.86 5.35
N THR A 154 -16.77 -11.84 5.13
CA THR A 154 -15.94 -10.63 5.22
C THR A 154 -16.57 -9.39 4.58
N GLU A 155 -16.89 -9.43 3.29
CA GLU A 155 -17.40 -8.25 2.57
C GLU A 155 -18.73 -7.76 3.15
N LYS A 156 -19.58 -8.70 3.57
CA LYS A 156 -20.84 -8.40 4.23
C LYS A 156 -20.60 -7.81 5.62
N ALA A 157 -19.68 -8.39 6.40
CA ALA A 157 -19.34 -7.92 7.75
C ALA A 157 -18.67 -6.54 7.71
N PHE A 158 -17.87 -6.26 6.68
CA PHE A 158 -17.19 -4.98 6.49
C PHE A 158 -18.19 -3.82 6.38
N ALA A 159 -19.29 -4.01 5.64
CA ALA A 159 -20.34 -3.00 5.52
C ALA A 159 -21.31 -2.94 6.72
N ASN A 160 -21.47 -4.05 7.47
CA ASN A 160 -22.57 -4.23 8.42
C ASN A 160 -22.13 -4.47 9.88
N SER A 161 -20.87 -4.20 10.24
CA SER A 161 -20.36 -4.34 11.61
C SER A 161 -19.67 -3.07 12.10
N TYR A 162 -19.56 -2.94 13.42
CA TYR A 162 -18.86 -1.80 14.04
C TYR A 162 -17.37 -1.79 13.67
N CYS A 163 -16.71 -2.95 13.68
CA CYS A 163 -15.30 -3.05 13.27
C CYS A 163 -15.10 -2.73 11.80
N GLY A 164 -15.99 -3.19 10.92
CA GLY A 164 -15.96 -2.82 9.51
C GLY A 164 -16.11 -1.32 9.28
N THR A 165 -16.85 -0.62 10.14
CA THR A 165 -16.96 0.85 10.10
C THR A 165 -15.63 1.53 10.44
N ILE A 166 -14.85 1.01 11.40
CA ILE A 166 -13.49 1.49 11.70
C ILE A 166 -12.57 1.29 10.49
N GLY A 167 -12.60 0.09 9.89
CA GLY A 167 -11.81 -0.22 8.70
C GLY A 167 -12.15 0.66 7.48
N ARG A 168 -13.45 0.97 7.29
CA ARG A 168 -13.90 1.91 6.24
C ARG A 168 -13.40 3.31 6.49
N GLN A 169 -13.53 3.83 7.71
CA GLN A 169 -13.03 5.17 8.03
C GLN A 169 -11.55 5.30 7.64
N PHE A 170 -10.74 4.30 7.99
CA PHE A 170 -9.32 4.26 7.66
C PHE A 170 -9.08 4.22 6.14
N GLY A 171 -9.67 3.27 5.41
CA GLY A 171 -9.40 3.11 3.97
C GLY A 171 -10.04 4.17 3.07
N GLU A 172 -11.23 4.68 3.41
CA GLU A 172 -11.92 5.71 2.62
C GLU A 172 -11.19 7.06 2.69
N GLY A 173 -10.44 7.32 3.76
CA GLY A 173 -9.56 8.48 3.89
C GLY A 173 -8.47 8.55 2.82
N PHE A 174 -8.06 7.41 2.26
CA PHE A 174 -7.02 7.35 1.21
C PHE A 174 -7.46 7.95 -0.12
N ILE A 175 -8.78 8.01 -0.36
CA ILE A 175 -9.37 8.37 -1.66
C ILE A 175 -10.34 9.54 -1.59
N THR A 176 -10.46 10.19 -0.44
CA THR A 176 -11.46 11.24 -0.20
C THR A 176 -10.80 12.55 0.22
N GLY A 177 -11.08 13.62 -0.53
CA GLY A 177 -10.59 14.97 -0.27
C GLY A 177 -9.57 15.45 -1.30
N ASP A 178 -8.70 16.36 -0.88
CA ASP A 178 -7.57 16.85 -1.67
C ASP A 178 -6.62 15.69 -2.01
N ALA A 179 -6.13 15.65 -3.25
CA ALA A 179 -5.32 14.54 -3.75
C ALA A 179 -4.03 14.30 -2.94
N ILE A 180 -3.33 15.38 -2.54
CA ILE A 180 -2.09 15.28 -1.75
C ILE A 180 -2.42 15.00 -0.28
N THR A 181 -3.50 15.58 0.24
CA THR A 181 -3.94 15.25 1.61
C THR A 181 -4.26 13.76 1.75
N ALA A 182 -5.08 13.21 0.84
CA ALA A 182 -5.55 11.83 0.91
C ALA A 182 -4.46 10.81 0.54
N ALA A 183 -3.90 10.92 -0.66
CA ALA A 183 -2.99 9.90 -1.19
C ALA A 183 -1.54 10.04 -0.72
N ASN A 184 -1.13 11.21 -0.21
CA ASN A 184 0.22 11.41 0.32
C ASN A 184 0.26 11.58 1.83
N VAL A 185 -0.36 12.64 2.37
CA VAL A 185 -0.24 12.96 3.80
C VAL A 185 -0.90 11.91 4.68
N TYR A 186 -2.15 11.55 4.36
CA TYR A 186 -2.91 10.57 5.12
C TYR A 186 -2.39 9.16 4.87
N LEU A 187 -2.35 8.72 3.61
CA LEU A 187 -1.89 7.38 3.25
C LEU A 187 -0.39 7.20 3.48
N THR A 188 0.47 7.76 2.61
CA THR A 188 1.89 7.36 2.59
C THR A 188 2.70 7.86 3.81
N LEU A 189 2.44 9.08 4.30
CA LEU A 189 3.23 9.66 5.38
C LEU A 189 2.75 9.23 6.76
N VAL A 190 1.45 9.10 6.97
CA VAL A 190 0.91 8.74 8.29
C VAL A 190 0.53 7.27 8.35
N ALA A 191 -0.43 6.82 7.53
CA ALA A 191 -0.89 5.44 7.60
C ALA A 191 0.25 4.45 7.34
N GLU A 192 0.96 4.57 6.21
CA GLU A 192 2.03 3.64 5.83
C GLU A 192 3.27 3.77 6.71
N THR A 193 3.85 4.97 6.73
CA THR A 193 5.13 5.19 7.41
C THR A 193 5.02 5.05 8.94
N ALA A 194 3.97 5.59 9.57
CA ALA A 194 3.88 5.60 11.03
C ALA A 194 3.17 4.37 11.59
N PHE A 195 2.13 3.85 10.92
CA PHE A 195 1.27 2.81 11.49
C PHE A 195 1.42 1.44 10.81
N THR A 196 1.13 1.30 9.51
CA THR A 196 1.03 -0.02 8.87
C THR A 196 2.39 -0.70 8.76
N ASN A 197 3.48 0.02 8.49
CA ASN A 197 4.82 -0.58 8.47
C ASN A 197 5.19 -1.19 9.84
N THR A 198 4.79 -0.55 10.94
CA THR A 198 4.95 -1.10 12.30
C THR A 198 4.01 -2.29 12.54
N LEU A 199 2.74 -2.14 12.15
CA LEU A 199 1.71 -3.19 12.23
C LEU A 199 2.15 -4.46 11.50
N PHE A 200 2.78 -4.33 10.32
CA PHE A 200 3.20 -5.43 9.46
C PHE A 200 4.49 -6.12 9.94
N VAL A 201 5.06 -5.66 11.06
CA VAL A 201 6.10 -6.37 11.80
C VAL A 201 5.54 -6.95 13.10
N ALA A 202 4.70 -6.18 13.80
CA ALA A 202 4.09 -6.60 15.06
C ALA A 202 3.10 -7.77 14.86
N MET A 203 2.20 -7.68 13.88
CA MET A 203 1.20 -8.73 13.61
C MET A 203 1.82 -10.08 13.24
N PRO A 204 2.82 -10.16 12.34
CA PRO A 204 3.60 -11.38 12.15
C PRO A 204 4.23 -11.95 13.41
N SER A 205 4.77 -11.09 14.27
CA SER A 205 5.40 -11.53 15.52
C SER A 205 4.39 -12.21 16.44
N GLU A 206 3.21 -11.60 16.60
CA GLU A 206 2.11 -12.19 17.38
C GLU A 206 1.54 -13.46 16.74
N ALA A 207 1.49 -13.52 15.41
CA ALA A 207 1.05 -14.71 14.69
C ALA A 207 1.95 -15.92 14.99
N ALA A 208 3.26 -15.72 14.86
CA ALA A 208 4.24 -16.76 15.14
C ALA A 208 4.17 -17.22 16.61
N ALA A 209 3.95 -16.29 17.55
CA ALA A 209 3.77 -16.61 18.97
C ALA A 209 2.51 -17.46 19.24
N ASN A 210 1.50 -17.39 18.37
CA ASN A 210 0.25 -18.14 18.45
C ASN A 210 0.19 -19.35 17.50
N GLY A 211 1.32 -19.75 16.90
CA GLY A 211 1.40 -20.93 16.03
C GLY A 211 0.86 -20.71 14.60
N ASP A 212 0.60 -19.46 14.21
CA ASP A 212 0.29 -19.08 12.83
C ASP A 212 1.57 -18.65 12.10
N TYR A 213 2.00 -19.48 11.14
CA TYR A 213 3.20 -19.23 10.35
C TYR A 213 2.88 -18.78 8.91
N LEU A 214 1.61 -18.75 8.52
CA LEU A 214 1.21 -18.25 7.21
C LEU A 214 1.04 -16.73 7.20
N LEU A 215 0.43 -16.16 8.25
CA LEU A 215 0.33 -14.71 8.35
C LEU A 215 1.71 -14.03 8.30
N PRO A 216 2.73 -14.47 9.06
CA PRO A 216 4.07 -13.91 8.96
C PRO A 216 4.64 -13.98 7.54
N THR A 217 4.46 -15.11 6.86
CA THR A 217 5.00 -15.30 5.51
C THR A 217 4.39 -14.31 4.52
N VAL A 218 3.07 -14.12 4.60
CA VAL A 218 2.35 -13.18 3.73
C VAL A 218 2.70 -11.74 4.09
N PHE A 219 2.58 -11.35 5.37
CA PHE A 219 2.73 -9.96 5.79
C PHE A 219 4.17 -9.47 5.77
N HIS A 220 5.18 -10.32 6.00
CA HIS A 220 6.57 -9.91 5.75
C HIS A 220 6.88 -9.76 4.27
N SER A 221 6.21 -10.52 3.40
CA SER A 221 6.35 -10.33 1.97
C SER A 221 5.73 -9.02 1.50
N VAL A 222 4.57 -8.63 2.05
CA VAL A 222 3.92 -7.33 1.87
C VAL A 222 4.80 -6.21 2.45
N GLN A 223 5.28 -6.34 3.68
CA GLN A 223 6.12 -5.34 4.36
C GLN A 223 7.39 -5.00 3.57
N SER A 224 7.94 -5.95 2.81
CA SER A 224 9.12 -5.70 1.97
C SER A 224 8.86 -4.69 0.83
N ASP A 225 7.59 -4.42 0.52
CA ASP A 225 7.17 -3.45 -0.49
C ASP A 225 7.01 -2.04 0.06
N GLU A 226 6.57 -1.92 1.31
CA GLU A 226 6.27 -0.66 2.01
C GLU A 226 7.42 0.36 1.95
N SER A 227 8.68 -0.10 1.89
CA SER A 227 9.84 0.81 1.74
C SER A 227 9.78 1.67 0.47
N ARG A 228 9.17 1.16 -0.60
CA ARG A 228 8.93 1.89 -1.85
C ARG A 228 7.85 2.95 -1.66
N HIS A 229 6.82 2.62 -0.90
CA HIS A 229 5.66 3.47 -0.66
C HIS A 229 6.01 4.66 0.23
N ILE A 230 6.73 4.40 1.32
CA ILE A 230 7.32 5.41 2.21
C ILE A 230 8.20 6.38 1.40
N SER A 231 8.95 5.87 0.43
CA SER A 231 9.83 6.70 -0.40
C SER A 231 9.07 7.57 -1.40
N ASN A 232 7.97 7.07 -2.00
CA ASN A 232 7.04 7.90 -2.77
C ASN A 232 6.49 9.02 -1.88
N GLY A 233 6.06 8.64 -0.67
CA GLY A 233 5.51 9.56 0.31
C GLY A 233 6.46 10.72 0.65
N TYR A 234 7.70 10.35 1.00
CA TYR A 234 8.76 11.30 1.33
C TYR A 234 9.14 12.19 0.15
N SER A 235 9.15 11.66 -1.07
CA SER A 235 9.48 12.44 -2.27
C SER A 235 8.46 13.54 -2.53
N ILE A 236 7.18 13.23 -2.43
CA ILE A 236 6.09 14.21 -2.60
C ILE A 236 6.14 15.24 -1.47
N LEU A 237 6.41 14.81 -0.23
CA LEU A 237 6.57 15.71 0.91
C LEU A 237 7.72 16.71 0.67
N LEU A 238 8.88 16.25 0.21
CA LEU A 238 10.01 17.14 -0.10
C LEU A 238 9.67 18.12 -1.23
N MET A 239 8.91 17.68 -2.24
CA MET A 239 8.43 18.55 -3.30
C MET A 239 7.48 19.63 -2.76
N ALA A 240 6.58 19.26 -1.85
CA ALA A 240 5.65 20.20 -1.21
C ALA A 240 6.36 21.18 -0.27
N LEU A 241 7.34 20.71 0.53
CA LEU A 241 8.11 21.53 1.46
C LEU A 241 8.98 22.58 0.77
N ALA A 242 9.32 22.38 -0.50
CA ALA A 242 10.08 23.35 -1.27
C ALA A 242 9.28 24.66 -1.51
N ASP A 243 7.95 24.62 -1.36
CA ASP A 243 7.11 25.81 -1.43
C ASP A 243 6.56 26.22 -0.06
N GLU A 244 7.03 27.37 0.44
CA GLU A 244 6.63 27.90 1.75
C GLU A 244 5.12 28.16 1.88
N ASP A 245 4.43 28.39 0.76
CA ASP A 245 2.97 28.58 0.71
C ASP A 245 2.22 27.34 1.22
N ASN A 246 2.84 26.15 1.14
CA ASN A 246 2.23 24.91 1.62
C ASN A 246 2.33 24.72 3.13
N ARG A 247 3.05 25.58 3.85
CA ARG A 247 3.35 25.38 5.29
C ARG A 247 2.09 25.16 6.13
N GLN A 248 1.08 26.02 5.95
CA GLN A 248 -0.16 25.92 6.74
C GLN A 248 -0.98 24.69 6.38
N LEU A 249 -1.00 24.31 5.09
CA LEU A 249 -1.67 23.09 4.62
C LEU A 249 -1.00 21.85 5.19
N LEU A 250 0.32 21.72 5.05
CA LEU A 250 1.10 20.61 5.61
C LEU A 250 0.89 20.45 7.11
N GLU A 251 0.94 21.53 7.88
CA GLU A 251 0.72 21.48 9.33
C GLU A 251 -0.70 21.03 9.68
N ARG A 252 -1.71 21.56 8.99
CA ARG A 252 -3.12 21.18 9.17
C ARG A 252 -3.33 19.70 8.82
N ASP A 253 -2.84 19.28 7.67
CA ASP A 253 -3.14 17.97 7.09
C ASP A 253 -2.38 16.86 7.81
N LEU A 254 -1.16 17.11 8.29
CA LEU A 254 -0.43 16.18 9.17
C LEU A 254 -1.15 16.00 10.51
N ARG A 255 -1.62 17.09 11.13
CA ARG A 255 -2.39 17.01 12.39
C ARG A 255 -3.71 16.26 12.19
N TYR A 256 -4.40 16.52 11.09
CA TYR A 256 -5.62 15.82 10.72
C TYR A 256 -5.35 14.33 10.52
N ALA A 257 -4.40 13.98 9.67
CA ALA A 257 -4.06 12.59 9.37
C ALA A 257 -3.59 11.80 10.59
N TRP A 258 -2.83 12.44 11.48
CA TRP A 258 -2.35 11.80 12.72
C TRP A 258 -3.48 11.46 13.70
N TRP A 259 -4.55 12.25 13.73
CA TRP A 259 -5.61 12.14 14.73
C TRP A 259 -6.87 11.42 14.25
N ASN A 260 -7.05 11.30 12.95
CA ASN A 260 -8.21 10.63 12.34
C ASN A 260 -8.20 9.13 12.67
#